data_AF-A0A7C4NLB9-F1
#
_entry.id   AF-A0A7C4NLB9-F1
#
_cell.length_a   1.000
_cell.length_b   1.000
_cell.length_c   1.000
_cell.angle_alpha   90.00
_cell.angle_beta   90.00
_cell.angle_gamma   90.00
#
_symmetry.space_group_name_H-M   'P 1'
#
loop_
_entity.id
_entity.type
_entity.pdbx_description
1 polymer ?
#
loop_
_entity_poly.entity_id
_entity_poly.type
_entity_poly.pdbx_seq_one_letter_code
_entity_poly.pdbx_strand_id
1 'polypeptide(L)'
;MLKNIVSNILTISTVTSTIINEIYGLSKVFCALMISILILVAILELNNKWSKILLTTLSIVALTTHYIVLAILSNYIRIKLIPLVVIEINEKYGGGVMSIDFGQLLALLIIVTWRREIVGRIKPVFTQLSMYLKKVHGSGE
;
A
#
# COMPACT_ATOMS: atom_id res chain seq x y z
N MET A 1 -25.90 24.40 32.05
CA MET A 1 -24.58 24.56 31.41
C MET A 1 -23.83 23.23 31.31
N LEU A 2 -23.55 22.53 32.43
CA LEU A 2 -22.84 21.23 32.42
C LEU A 2 -23.52 20.13 31.57
N LYS A 3 -24.85 20.01 31.64
CA LYS A 3 -25.63 19.05 30.83
C LYS A 3 -25.47 19.28 29.31
N ASN A 4 -25.39 20.53 28.86
CA ASN A 4 -25.19 20.84 27.44
C ASN A 4 -23.78 20.49 26.98
N ILE A 5 -22.77 20.72 27.83
CA ILE A 5 -21.39 20.35 27.52
C ILE A 5 -21.25 18.83 27.40
N VAL A 6 -21.80 18.08 28.35
CA VAL A 6 -21.79 16.61 28.34
C VAL A 6 -22.54 16.05 27.12
N SER A 7 -23.72 16.60 26.81
CA SER A 7 -24.51 16.23 25.62
C SER A 7 -23.75 16.48 24.30
N ASN A 8 -23.06 17.62 24.19
CA ASN A 8 -22.27 17.96 23.01
C ASN A 8 -21.07 17.02 22.85
N ILE A 9 -20.37 16.69 23.94
CA ILE A 9 -19.24 15.75 23.91
C ILE A 9 -19.69 14.34 23.50
N LEU A 10 -20.83 13.87 24.02
CA LEU A 10 -21.44 12.60 23.64
C LEU A 10 -21.78 12.57 22.15
N THR A 11 -22.45 13.60 21.65
CA THR A 11 -22.82 13.72 20.23
C THR A 11 -21.60 13.70 19.30
N ILE A 12 -20.56 14.46 19.64
CA ILE A 12 -19.31 14.48 18.86
C ILE A 12 -18.66 13.09 18.87
N SER A 13 -18.59 12.44 20.04
CA SER A 13 -17.98 11.12 20.13
C SER A 13 -18.75 10.06 19.35
N THR A 14 -20.09 10.11 19.35
CA THR A 14 -20.90 9.18 18.56
C THR A 14 -20.71 9.40 17.06
N VAL A 15 -20.72 10.65 16.59
CA VAL A 15 -20.53 10.97 15.17
C VAL A 15 -19.15 10.52 14.69
N THR A 16 -18.09 10.78 15.47
CA THR A 16 -16.74 10.32 15.14
C THR A 16 -16.67 8.79 15.07
N SER A 17 -17.32 8.07 15.99
CA SER A 17 -17.33 6.60 15.96
C SER A 17 -18.04 6.02 14.73
N THR A 18 -19.15 6.64 14.29
CA THR A 18 -19.88 6.20 13.10
C THR A 18 -19.04 6.38 11.84
N ILE A 19 -18.38 7.54 11.68
CA ILE A 19 -17.50 7.82 10.53
C ILE A 19 -16.35 6.82 10.46
N ILE A 20 -15.69 6.55 11.60
CA ILE A 20 -14.61 5.57 11.68
C ILE A 20 -15.11 4.18 11.24
N ASN A 21 -16.29 3.76 11.71
CA ASN A 21 -16.87 2.46 11.34
C ASN A 21 -17.18 2.36 9.84
N GLU A 22 -17.69 3.42 9.22
CA GLU A 22 -17.93 3.46 7.77
C GLU A 22 -16.62 3.35 6.98
N ILE A 23 -15.58 4.07 7.40
CA ILE A 23 -14.24 3.98 6.79
C ILE A 23 -13.70 2.56 6.90
N TYR A 24 -13.84 1.89 8.05
CA TYR A 24 -13.46 0.49 8.20
C TYR A 24 -14.28 -0.46 7.33
N GLY A 25 -15.58 -0.19 7.16
CA GLY A 25 -16.44 -0.93 6.23
C GLY A 25 -15.90 -0.86 4.80
N LEU A 26 -15.57 0.35 4.35
CA LEU A 26 -14.97 0.61 3.03
C LEU A 26 -13.60 -0.10 2.89
N SER A 27 -12.76 0.00 3.91
CA SER A 27 -11.43 -0.63 3.97
C SER A 27 -11.50 -2.15 3.80
N LYS A 28 -12.49 -2.81 4.44
CA LYS A 28 -12.71 -4.26 4.29
C LYS A 28 -13.03 -4.67 2.86
N VAL A 29 -13.88 -3.90 2.17
CA VAL A 29 -14.24 -4.17 0.76
C VAL A 29 -13.00 -4.05 -0.13
N PHE A 30 -12.20 -3.00 0.06
CA PHE A 30 -10.95 -2.84 -0.69
C PHE A 30 -9.94 -3.93 -0.40
N CYS A 31 -9.80 -4.33 0.88
CA CYS A 31 -8.94 -5.44 1.26
C CYS A 31 -9.35 -6.75 0.55
N ALA A 32 -10.64 -7.05 0.50
CA ALA A 32 -11.15 -8.23 -0.22
C ALA A 32 -10.84 -8.16 -1.72
N LEU A 33 -10.98 -6.98 -2.33
CA LEU A 33 -10.62 -6.76 -3.74
C LEU A 33 -9.12 -7.00 -3.99
N MET A 34 -8.26 -6.48 -3.11
CA MET A 34 -6.80 -6.63 -3.20
C MET A 34 -6.38 -8.11 -3.07
N ILE A 35 -6.98 -8.84 -2.12
CA ILE A 35 -6.77 -10.29 -1.97
C ILE A 35 -7.22 -11.03 -3.23
N SER A 36 -8.36 -10.66 -3.80
CA SER A 36 -8.88 -11.27 -5.03
C SER A 36 -7.92 -11.07 -6.20
N ILE A 37 -7.33 -9.88 -6.33
CA ILE A 37 -6.29 -9.59 -7.34
C ILE A 37 -5.06 -10.47 -7.12
N LEU A 38 -4.58 -10.59 -5.87
CA LEU A 38 -3.43 -11.44 -5.54
C LEU A 38 -3.67 -12.90 -5.90
N ILE A 39 -4.85 -13.44 -5.56
CA ILE A 39 -5.25 -14.81 -5.89
C ILE A 39 -5.33 -15.00 -7.41
N LEU A 40 -5.94 -14.06 -8.12
CA LEU A 40 -6.09 -14.13 -9.57
C LEU A 40 -4.73 -14.19 -10.27
N VAL A 41 -3.73 -13.47 -9.77
CA VAL A 41 -2.36 -13.51 -10.30
C VAL A 41 -1.62 -14.79 -9.93
N ALA A 42 -1.89 -15.34 -8.74
CA ALA A 42 -1.30 -16.63 -8.36
C ALA A 42 -1.79 -17.77 -9.25
N ILE A 43 -3.04 -17.70 -9.73
CA ILE A 43 -3.66 -18.73 -10.57
C ILE A 43 -3.37 -18.49 -12.06
N LEU A 44 -3.43 -17.24 -12.52
CA LEU A 44 -3.24 -16.92 -13.93
C LEU A 44 -1.76 -16.72 -14.24
N GLU A 45 -1.20 -17.59 -15.07
CA GLU A 45 0.11 -17.35 -15.66
C GLU A 45 0.06 -16.12 -16.58
N LEU A 46 0.65 -15.01 -16.13
CA LEU A 46 0.70 -13.74 -16.85
C LEU A 46 1.72 -13.78 -18.00
N ASN A 47 1.47 -14.63 -19.00
CA ASN A 47 2.32 -14.77 -20.18
C ASN A 47 2.04 -13.66 -21.21
N ASN A 48 0.84 -13.06 -21.20
CA ASN A 48 0.45 -12.01 -22.14
C ASN A 48 0.76 -10.60 -21.59
N LYS A 49 1.46 -9.77 -22.37
CA LYS A 49 1.77 -8.36 -22.04
C LYS A 49 0.52 -7.55 -21.69
N TRP A 50 -0.59 -7.74 -22.39
CA TRP A 50 -1.84 -7.01 -22.13
C TRP A 50 -2.42 -7.34 -20.75
N SER A 51 -2.34 -8.61 -20.34
CA SER A 51 -2.80 -9.04 -19.01
C SER A 51 -1.95 -8.42 -17.89
N LYS A 52 -0.62 -8.34 -18.08
CA LYS A 52 0.28 -7.66 -17.13
C LYS A 52 -0.06 -6.17 -16.99
N ILE A 53 -0.32 -5.49 -18.10
CA ILE A 53 -0.69 -4.06 -18.10
C ILE A 53 -2.02 -3.87 -17.37
N LEU A 54 -3.06 -4.63 -17.73
CA LEU A 54 -4.37 -4.54 -17.09
C LEU A 54 -4.27 -4.77 -15.58
N LEU A 55 -3.58 -5.83 -15.17
CA LEU A 55 -3.34 -6.13 -13.77
C LEU A 55 -2.61 -4.99 -13.06
N THR A 56 -1.56 -4.45 -13.68
CA THR A 56 -0.77 -3.36 -13.11
C THR A 56 -1.64 -2.13 -12.90
N THR A 57 -2.47 -1.77 -13.88
CA THR A 57 -3.41 -0.65 -13.77
C THR A 57 -4.41 -0.88 -12.62
N LEU A 58 -5.03 -2.07 -12.55
CA LEU A 58 -5.94 -2.41 -11.46
C LEU A 58 -5.25 -2.37 -10.09
N SER A 59 -4.02 -2.88 -10.02
CA SER A 59 -3.21 -2.88 -8.80
C SER A 59 -2.84 -1.48 -8.35
N ILE A 60 -2.49 -0.58 -9.28
CA ILE A 60 -2.20 0.83 -8.98
C ILE A 60 -3.44 1.54 -8.46
N VAL A 61 -4.61 1.34 -9.08
CA VAL A 61 -5.87 1.93 -8.63
C VAL A 61 -6.22 1.45 -7.22
N ALA A 62 -6.12 0.13 -6.97
CA ALA A 62 -6.38 -0.45 -5.66
C ALA A 62 -5.39 0.06 -4.59
N LEU A 63 -4.09 0.11 -4.91
CA LEU A 63 -3.05 0.63 -4.05
C LEU A 63 -3.27 2.10 -3.69
N THR A 64 -3.57 2.93 -4.70
CA THR A 64 -3.81 4.36 -4.49
C THR A 64 -5.01 4.57 -3.59
N THR A 65 -6.09 3.84 -3.84
CA THR A 65 -7.31 3.92 -3.03
C THR A 65 -7.06 3.46 -1.59
N HIS A 66 -6.30 2.37 -1.41
CA HIS A 66 -5.94 1.87 -0.08
C HIS A 66 -5.22 2.91 0.76
N TYR A 67 -4.19 3.58 0.20
CA TYR A 67 -3.47 4.62 0.93
C TYR A 67 -4.26 5.91 1.11
N ILE A 68 -5.21 6.23 0.22
CA ILE A 68 -6.17 7.34 0.46
C ILE A 68 -7.05 7.03 1.67
N VAL A 69 -7.58 5.82 1.78
CA VAL A 69 -8.41 5.40 2.92
C VAL A 69 -7.61 5.46 4.22
N LEU A 70 -6.36 4.96 4.21
CA LEU A 70 -5.46 5.08 5.36
C LEU A 70 -5.16 6.54 5.72
N ALA A 71 -4.93 7.40 4.73
CA ALA A 71 -4.72 8.83 4.97
C ALA A 71 -5.95 9.49 5.61
N ILE A 72 -7.16 9.16 5.16
CA ILE A 72 -8.40 9.66 5.79
C ILE A 72 -8.52 9.16 7.23
N LEU A 73 -8.27 7.85 7.45
CA LEU A 73 -8.33 7.24 8.77
C LEU A 73 -7.28 7.83 9.74
N SER A 74 -6.13 8.27 9.21
CA SER A 74 -5.06 8.89 10.00
C SER A 74 -5.45 10.21 10.67
N ASN A 75 -6.54 10.85 10.22
CA ASN A 75 -7.11 12.03 10.89
C ASN A 75 -7.79 11.69 12.22
N TYR A 76 -8.14 10.41 12.43
CA TYR A 76 -8.92 9.96 13.59
C TYR A 76 -8.11 9.06 14.54
N ILE A 77 -7.15 8.31 14.01
CA ILE A 77 -6.28 7.40 14.76
C ILE A 77 -4.84 7.55 14.29
N ARG A 78 -3.88 7.22 15.15
CA ARG A 78 -2.47 7.24 14.76
C ARG A 78 -2.17 5.99 13.93
N ILE A 79 -1.71 6.18 12.70
CA ILE A 79 -1.32 5.08 11.81
C ILE A 79 0.19 5.10 11.62
N LYS A 80 0.83 3.94 11.76
CA LYS A 80 2.25 3.74 11.47
C LYS A 80 2.39 2.67 10.40
N LEU A 81 3.04 3.02 9.30
CA LEU A 81 3.41 2.09 8.24
C LEU A 81 4.83 1.60 8.49
N ILE A 82 4.98 0.28 8.54
CA ILE A 82 6.27 -0.41 8.56
C ILE A 82 6.28 -1.44 7.42
N PRO A 83 7.45 -2.02 7.07
CA PRO A 83 7.49 -3.01 6.00
C PRO A 83 6.48 -4.15 6.24
N LEU A 84 5.60 -4.35 5.25
CA LEU A 84 4.53 -5.34 5.17
C LEU A 84 3.43 -5.24 6.23
N VAL A 85 3.45 -4.23 7.11
CA VAL A 85 2.57 -4.16 8.26
C VAL A 85 2.07 -2.73 8.51
N VAL A 86 0.78 -2.61 8.78
CA VAL A 86 0.13 -1.39 9.25
C VAL A 86 -0.16 -1.54 10.75
N ILE A 87 0.17 -0.50 11.52
CA ILE A 87 -0.14 -0.42 12.93
C ILE A 87 -1.11 0.74 13.15
N GLU A 88 -2.28 0.43 13.68
CA GLU A 88 -3.34 1.37 14.02
C GLU A 88 -3.40 1.53 15.54
N ILE A 89 -3.14 2.73 16.05
CA ILE A 89 -3.14 3.03 17.48
C ILE A 89 -4.31 3.95 17.78
N ASN A 90 -5.25 3.45 18.58
CA ASN A 90 -6.38 4.22 19.05
C ASN A 90 -6.13 4.69 20.48
N GLU A 91 -5.61 5.92 20.60
CA GLU A 91 -5.31 6.55 21.89
C GLU A 91 -6.56 6.71 22.78
N LYS A 92 -7.76 6.74 22.17
CA LYS A 92 -9.05 6.92 22.88
C LYS A 92 -9.54 5.65 23.59
N TYR A 93 -9.19 4.47 23.09
CA TYR A 93 -9.60 3.17 23.65
C TYR A 93 -8.43 2.35 24.20
N GLY A 94 -7.21 2.91 24.22
CA GLY A 94 -6.03 2.29 24.84
C GLY A 94 -5.50 1.04 24.12
N GLY A 95 -5.87 0.86 22.84
CA GLY A 95 -5.53 -0.35 22.07
C GLY A 95 -4.78 -0.03 20.77
N GLY A 96 -3.94 -0.97 20.35
CA GLY A 96 -3.27 -0.96 19.05
C GLY A 96 -3.54 -2.25 18.29
N VAL A 97 -3.87 -2.14 17.00
CA VAL A 97 -4.08 -3.29 16.10
C VAL A 97 -2.96 -3.30 15.08
N MET A 98 -2.41 -4.49 14.83
CA MET A 98 -1.42 -4.73 13.79
C MET A 98 -2.06 -5.58 12.69
N SER A 99 -1.91 -5.16 11.45
CA SER A 99 -2.48 -5.84 10.28
C SER A 99 -1.48 -5.89 9.12
N ILE A 100 -1.68 -6.81 8.19
CA ILE A 100 -0.85 -6.93 6.99
C ILE A 100 -1.14 -5.75 6.05
N ASP A 101 -0.09 -5.12 5.54
CA ASP A 101 -0.19 -4.09 4.51
C ASP A 101 -0.35 -4.75 3.12
N PHE A 102 -1.60 -4.99 2.73
CA PHE A 102 -1.92 -5.50 1.40
C PHE A 102 -1.52 -4.53 0.28
N GLY A 103 -1.40 -3.22 0.56
CA GLY A 103 -0.91 -2.24 -0.40
C GLY A 103 0.54 -2.48 -0.77
N GLN A 104 1.39 -2.75 0.22
CA GLN A 104 2.79 -3.14 -0.03
C GLN A 104 2.90 -4.50 -0.74
N LEU A 105 2.04 -5.47 -0.42
CA LEU A 105 2.00 -6.74 -1.15
C LEU A 105 1.66 -6.54 -2.64
N LEU A 106 0.71 -5.67 -2.96
CA LEU A 106 0.38 -5.30 -4.34
C LEU A 106 1.53 -4.55 -5.04
N ALA A 107 2.24 -3.67 -4.33
CA ALA A 107 3.43 -3.03 -4.87
C ALA A 107 4.50 -4.07 -5.25
N LEU A 108 4.77 -5.03 -4.36
CA LEU A 108 5.69 -6.14 -4.62
C LEU A 108 5.22 -6.99 -5.80
N LEU A 109 3.91 -7.26 -5.90
CA LEU A 109 3.33 -8.00 -7.02
C LEU A 109 3.61 -7.32 -8.37
N ILE A 110 3.46 -5.99 -8.44
CA ILE A 110 3.79 -5.21 -9.65
C ILE A 110 5.26 -5.40 -10.02
N ILE A 111 6.17 -5.26 -9.04
CA ILE A 111 7.61 -5.44 -9.28
C ILE A 111 7.91 -6.86 -9.78
N VAL A 112 7.34 -7.88 -9.14
CA VAL A 112 7.52 -9.29 -9.50
C VAL A 112 6.97 -9.58 -10.90
N THR A 113 5.85 -8.97 -11.27
CA THR A 113 5.21 -9.13 -12.59
C THR A 113 6.10 -8.63 -13.73
N TRP A 114 6.84 -7.55 -13.50
CA TRP A 114 7.71 -6.90 -14.49
C TRP A 114 9.20 -7.21 -14.29
N ARG A 115 9.56 -8.12 -13.38
CA ARG A 115 10.96 -8.38 -13.00
C ARG A 115 11.88 -8.71 -14.17
N ARG A 116 11.39 -9.45 -15.17
CA ARG A 116 12.20 -9.88 -16.34
C ARG A 116 12.52 -8.69 -17.23
N GLU A 117 11.53 -7.84 -17.46
CA GLU A 117 11.65 -6.63 -18.27
C GLU A 117 12.53 -5.58 -17.58
N ILE A 118 12.39 -5.44 -16.26
CA ILE A 118 13.23 -4.56 -15.43
C ILE A 118 14.69 -5.01 -15.50
N VAL A 119 14.98 -6.29 -15.20
CA VAL A 119 16.35 -6.83 -15.24
C VAL A 119 16.94 -6.72 -16.65
N GLY A 120 16.15 -7.01 -17.69
CA GLY A 120 16.56 -6.88 -19.08
C GLY A 120 16.97 -5.46 -19.48
N ARG A 121 16.35 -4.44 -18.89
CA ARG A 121 16.69 -3.01 -19.14
C ARG A 121 17.82 -2.50 -18.26
N ILE A 122 17.94 -2.98 -17.03
CA ILE A 122 18.96 -2.52 -16.06
C ILE A 122 20.33 -3.16 -16.34
N LYS A 123 20.37 -4.44 -16.70
CA LYS A 123 21.63 -5.18 -16.90
C LYS A 123 22.58 -4.52 -17.94
N PRO A 124 22.11 -4.06 -19.12
CA PRO A 124 22.98 -3.38 -20.08
C PRO A 124 23.57 -2.08 -19.54
N VAL A 125 22.77 -1.29 -18.82
CA VAL A 125 23.20 -0.01 -18.23
C VAL A 125 24.29 -0.24 -17.19
N PHE A 126 24.10 -1.21 -16.29
CA PHE A 126 25.14 -1.58 -15.31
C PHE A 126 26.42 -2.09 -15.98
N THR A 127 26.28 -2.88 -17.04
CA THR A 127 27.43 -3.41 -17.78
C THR A 127 28.23 -2.27 -18.43
N GLN A 128 27.55 -1.31 -19.08
CA GLN A 128 28.20 -0.13 -19.66
C GLN A 128 28.89 0.73 -18.60
N LEU A 129 28.22 0.98 -17.47
CA LEU A 129 28.77 1.75 -16.37
C LEU A 129 30.04 1.08 -15.81
N SER A 130 30.02 -0.25 -15.63
CA SER A 130 31.18 -1.01 -15.15
C SER A 130 32.37 -0.93 -16.11
N MET A 131 32.12 -0.97 -17.42
CA MET A 131 33.16 -0.81 -18.43
C MET A 131 33.75 0.60 -18.42
N TYR A 132 32.90 1.63 -18.27
CA TYR A 132 33.36 3.03 -18.18
C TYR A 132 34.24 3.25 -16.95
N LEU A 133 33.81 2.77 -15.78
CA LEU A 133 34.58 2.90 -14.54
C LEU A 133 35.93 2.19 -14.62
N LYS A 134 35.98 0.99 -15.24
CA LYS A 134 37.22 0.25 -15.47
C LYS A 134 38.18 1.00 -16.41
N LYS A 135 37.66 1.67 -17.44
CA LYS A 135 38.47 2.48 -18.35
C LYS A 135 39.06 3.71 -17.66
N VAL A 136 38.27 4.41 -16.85
CA VAL A 136 38.72 5.61 -16.12
C VAL A 136 39.75 5.28 -15.04
N HIS A 137 39.59 4.16 -14.32
CA HIS A 137 40.55 3.75 -13.28
C HIS A 137 41.75 2.96 -13.82
N GLY A 138 41.62 2.35 -15.01
CA GLY A 138 42.70 1.57 -15.64
C GLY A 138 43.57 2.36 -16.62
N SER A 139 43.29 3.64 -16.87
CA SER A 139 44.11 4.52 -17.73
C SER A 139 45.09 5.39 -16.94
N GLY A 140 45.37 5.04 -15.68
CA GLY A 140 46.24 5.78 -14.77
C GLY A 140 47.57 5.10 -14.45
N GLU A 141 47.91 4.00 -15.13
CA GLU A 141 49.23 3.35 -15.08
C GLU A 141 50.02 3.59 -16.37
#